data_AF-A0A7H8QFN1-F1
#
_entry.id   AF-A0A7H8QFN1-F1
#
_cell.length_a   1.000
_cell.length_b   1.000
_cell.length_c   1.000
_cell.angle_alpha   90.00
_cell.angle_beta   90.00
_cell.angle_gamma   90.00
#
_symmetry.space_group_name_H-M   'P 1'
#
loop_
_entity.id
_entity.type
_entity.pdbx_description
1 polymer ?
#
loop_
_entity_poly.entity_id
_entity_poly.type
_entity_poly.pdbx_seq_one_letter_code
_entity_poly.pdbx_strand_id
1 'polypeptide(L)'
;MGQDILAELAIGARTSLFIGIATAVIATFIGGMIGVLSGYFGGWFETLVMRFIDVVLTLPFLPLMLVIAVYIGPGAFTQIFVITLVMWAGKARQIRAQTLSIKGAGPVLAAKSMGAGHFYLFKKHILPGVFPLFIPQFVGAVNAAILLESSLSFLGMSDPLMKSWGSILYYANNRSAFLTEAWMWWIIPPGVCIVLVVLAFSFIGYYLEEKVNPRLRAYVPVKKRAKQNIVVREEQLAKNVVLSIEGMTVEYPKNGRFTPVVSDVSLHVNEGEVLGIVGESGSGKTTVASAIIQQLKEPARMEVGGIYFEGKDLQRFSDEEIRQVRGNQIGYIAQAAMNALNPVISIEKQLAEAVGAHHKLPAAELSRRIDEALLQVGLELKWRRAFPHQLSGGMRQRVVIAMALINRPKFVIADEPTTGLDVIVQVEILELLQKLQRELNLSMIFISHDLPAVLKITDRIVIMKYGYIVDGGTSVEIAEHSTHPYTRRLIDSIPLLTEKKQKAVVGR
;
A
#
# COMPACT_ATOMS: atom_id res chain seq x y z
N MET A 1 56.09 -0.68 -24.47
CA MET A 1 55.06 -0.10 -25.35
C MET A 1 53.94 0.41 -24.48
N GLY A 2 53.56 1.69 -24.61
CA GLY A 2 52.42 2.25 -23.85
C GLY A 2 51.11 1.63 -24.33
N GLN A 3 50.21 1.32 -23.39
CA GLN A 3 48.86 0.89 -23.72
C GLN A 3 47.92 2.11 -23.64
N ASP A 4 47.09 2.30 -24.66
CA ASP A 4 46.06 3.34 -24.66
C ASP A 4 44.87 2.89 -23.81
N ILE A 5 44.81 3.40 -22.58
CA ILE A 5 43.78 3.07 -21.61
C ILE A 5 42.38 3.48 -22.10
N LEU A 6 42.27 4.58 -22.84
CA LEU A 6 40.98 5.06 -23.33
C LEU A 6 40.41 4.12 -24.41
N ALA A 7 41.26 3.67 -25.33
CA ALA A 7 40.88 2.65 -26.31
C ALA A 7 40.49 1.33 -25.65
N GLU A 8 41.21 0.91 -24.61
CA GLU A 8 40.88 -0.30 -23.84
C GLU A 8 39.54 -0.18 -23.11
N LEU A 9 39.24 0.97 -22.51
CA LEU A 9 37.97 1.24 -21.85
C LEU A 9 36.79 1.21 -22.85
N ALA A 10 36.98 1.78 -24.04
CA ALA A 10 35.94 1.80 -25.08
C ALA A 10 35.65 0.40 -25.64
N ILE A 11 36.70 -0.40 -25.89
CA ILE A 11 36.55 -1.80 -26.31
C ILE A 11 35.93 -2.63 -25.17
N GLY A 12 36.38 -2.39 -23.93
CA GLY A 12 35.83 -2.99 -22.71
C GLY A 12 34.34 -2.78 -22.56
N ALA A 13 33.88 -1.55 -22.81
CA ALA A 13 32.48 -1.17 -22.74
C ALA A 13 31.62 -1.99 -23.70
N ARG A 14 32.07 -2.17 -24.94
CA ARG A 14 31.35 -2.95 -25.96
C ARG A 14 31.11 -4.38 -25.50
N THR A 15 32.13 -5.04 -24.96
CA THR A 15 32.07 -6.44 -24.51
C THR A 15 31.17 -6.59 -23.28
N SER A 16 31.38 -5.77 -22.24
CA SER A 16 30.59 -5.81 -21.01
C SER A 16 29.11 -5.48 -21.26
N LEU A 17 28.82 -4.49 -22.10
CA LEU A 17 27.44 -4.16 -22.47
C LEU A 17 26.79 -5.25 -23.31
N PHE A 18 27.50 -5.83 -24.28
CA PHE A 18 26.97 -6.91 -25.11
C PHE A 18 26.56 -8.12 -24.27
N ILE A 19 27.45 -8.59 -23.39
CA ILE A 19 27.17 -9.73 -22.51
C ILE A 19 26.03 -9.37 -21.54
N GLY A 20 26.11 -8.22 -20.88
CA GLY A 20 25.10 -7.78 -19.90
C GLY A 20 23.69 -7.66 -20.50
N ILE A 21 23.56 -7.03 -21.68
CA ILE A 21 22.27 -6.87 -22.36
C ILE A 21 21.77 -8.21 -22.91
N ALA A 22 22.62 -9.00 -23.57
CA ALA A 22 22.22 -10.29 -24.13
C ALA A 22 21.68 -11.22 -23.02
N THR A 23 22.40 -11.34 -21.91
CA THR A 23 21.94 -12.11 -20.76
C THR A 23 20.62 -11.57 -20.19
N ALA A 24 20.51 -10.25 -20.04
CA ALA A 24 19.29 -9.65 -19.50
C ALA A 24 18.05 -9.93 -20.36
N VAL A 25 18.18 -9.87 -21.70
CA VAL A 25 17.10 -10.21 -22.63
C VAL A 25 16.69 -11.66 -22.43
N ILE A 26 17.64 -12.59 -22.47
CA ILE A 26 17.36 -14.03 -22.41
C ILE A 26 16.76 -14.40 -21.04
N ALA A 27 17.37 -13.96 -19.94
CA ALA A 27 16.92 -14.26 -18.59
C ALA A 27 15.52 -13.68 -18.29
N THR A 28 15.24 -12.47 -18.77
CA THR A 28 13.92 -11.83 -18.59
C THR A 28 12.85 -12.51 -19.44
N PHE A 29 13.20 -12.92 -20.67
CA PHE A 29 12.28 -13.64 -21.55
C PHE A 29 11.93 -15.02 -20.99
N ILE A 30 12.93 -15.84 -20.65
CA ILE A 30 12.74 -17.18 -20.07
C ILE A 30 11.98 -17.06 -18.74
N GLY A 31 12.46 -16.20 -17.85
CA GLY A 31 11.84 -15.98 -16.54
C GLY A 31 10.39 -15.51 -16.69
N GLY A 32 10.14 -14.54 -17.57
CA GLY A 32 8.80 -14.02 -17.79
C GLY A 32 7.83 -15.02 -18.41
N MET A 33 8.27 -15.82 -19.40
CA MET A 33 7.44 -16.88 -19.94
C MET A 33 7.05 -17.91 -18.87
N ILE A 34 8.03 -18.40 -18.11
CA ILE A 34 7.80 -19.39 -17.05
C ILE A 34 6.90 -18.80 -15.94
N GLY A 35 7.15 -17.55 -15.55
CA GLY A 35 6.36 -16.85 -14.52
C GLY A 35 4.91 -16.65 -14.93
N VAL A 36 4.66 -16.20 -16.17
CA VAL A 36 3.31 -16.01 -16.72
C VAL A 36 2.58 -17.35 -16.84
N LEU A 37 3.22 -18.39 -17.39
CA LEU A 37 2.60 -19.69 -17.59
C LEU A 37 2.28 -20.37 -16.25
N SER A 38 3.22 -20.37 -15.30
CA SER A 38 3.02 -20.98 -13.97
C SER A 38 1.93 -20.28 -13.18
N GLY A 39 1.91 -18.94 -13.15
CA GLY A 39 0.87 -18.17 -12.47
C GLY A 39 -0.52 -18.31 -13.12
N TYR A 40 -0.58 -18.48 -14.44
CA TYR A 40 -1.85 -18.61 -15.16
C TYR A 40 -2.48 -20.00 -15.01
N PHE A 41 -1.74 -21.07 -15.35
CA PHE A 41 -2.31 -22.42 -15.35
C PHE A 41 -2.48 -22.99 -13.93
N GLY A 42 -1.59 -22.65 -13.01
CA GLY A 42 -1.65 -23.08 -11.62
C GLY A 42 -1.54 -24.59 -11.41
N GLY A 43 -1.83 -25.04 -10.18
CA GLY A 43 -1.97 -26.46 -9.84
C GLY A 43 -0.64 -27.22 -9.68
N TRP A 44 -0.60 -28.49 -10.10
CA TRP A 44 0.58 -29.34 -9.96
C TRP A 44 1.78 -28.82 -10.76
N PHE A 45 1.56 -28.36 -11.99
CA PHE A 45 2.63 -27.79 -12.83
C PHE A 45 3.29 -26.58 -12.16
N GLU A 46 2.49 -25.66 -11.64
CA GLU A 46 2.99 -24.51 -10.88
C GLU A 46 3.79 -24.95 -9.65
N THR A 47 3.28 -25.93 -8.90
CA THR A 47 3.96 -26.45 -7.71
C THR A 47 5.33 -27.02 -8.09
N LEU A 48 5.40 -27.84 -9.13
CA LEU A 48 6.65 -28.45 -9.60
C LEU A 48 7.68 -27.39 -10.03
N VAL A 49 7.25 -26.44 -10.88
CA VAL A 49 8.11 -25.35 -11.38
C VAL A 49 8.61 -24.49 -10.22
N MET A 50 7.77 -24.19 -9.24
CA MET A 50 8.17 -23.37 -8.10
C MET A 50 9.13 -24.08 -7.17
N ARG A 51 8.97 -25.39 -6.93
CA ARG A 51 9.95 -26.17 -6.16
C ARG A 51 11.30 -26.18 -6.84
N PHE A 52 11.34 -26.31 -8.17
CA PHE A 52 12.58 -26.22 -8.93
C PHE A 52 13.22 -24.83 -8.83
N ILE A 53 12.43 -23.76 -8.99
CA ILE A 53 12.90 -22.38 -8.81
C ILE A 53 13.43 -22.14 -7.38
N ASP A 54 12.75 -22.68 -6.36
CA ASP A 54 13.17 -22.55 -4.97
C ASP A 54 14.54 -23.20 -4.75
N VAL A 55 14.77 -24.38 -5.32
CA VAL A 55 16.09 -25.05 -5.29
C VAL A 55 17.14 -24.18 -5.98
N VAL A 56 16.89 -23.71 -7.20
CA VAL A 56 17.86 -22.88 -7.94
C VAL A 56 18.23 -21.62 -7.17
N LEU A 57 17.27 -20.97 -6.51
CA LEU A 57 17.51 -19.75 -5.74
C LEU A 57 18.22 -19.96 -4.40
N THR A 58 18.32 -21.21 -3.92
CA THR A 58 19.12 -21.56 -2.74
C THR A 58 20.58 -21.87 -3.08
N LEU A 59 20.91 -22.06 -4.36
CA LEU A 59 22.27 -22.39 -4.77
C LEU A 59 23.19 -21.17 -4.63
N PRO A 60 24.43 -21.36 -4.16
CA PRO A 60 25.42 -20.28 -4.10
C PRO A 60 25.87 -19.95 -5.53
N PHE A 61 25.30 -18.89 -6.11
CA PHE A 61 25.43 -18.58 -7.52
C PHE A 61 26.89 -18.36 -7.96
N LEU A 62 27.70 -17.59 -7.21
CA LEU A 62 29.09 -17.33 -7.59
C LEU A 62 29.92 -18.62 -7.68
N PRO A 63 29.99 -19.49 -6.65
CA PRO A 63 30.66 -20.78 -6.75
C PRO A 63 30.15 -21.65 -7.90
N LEU A 64 28.83 -21.74 -8.07
CA LEU A 64 28.23 -22.54 -9.15
C LEU A 64 28.66 -22.03 -10.53
N MET A 65 28.62 -20.71 -10.73
CA MET A 65 29.04 -20.08 -11.98
C MET A 65 30.51 -20.35 -12.28
N LEU A 66 31.39 -20.30 -11.28
CA LEU A 66 32.81 -20.63 -11.44
C LEU A 66 33.02 -22.09 -11.88
N VAL A 67 32.38 -23.05 -11.21
CA VAL A 67 32.51 -24.47 -11.55
C VAL A 67 32.05 -24.75 -12.98
N ILE A 68 30.91 -24.19 -13.38
CA ILE A 68 30.38 -24.37 -14.75
C ILE A 68 31.30 -23.70 -15.77
N ALA A 69 31.76 -22.48 -15.49
CA ALA A 69 32.62 -21.75 -16.41
C ALA A 69 34.01 -22.40 -16.57
N VAL A 70 34.54 -23.07 -15.54
CA VAL A 70 35.79 -23.86 -15.64
C VAL A 70 35.61 -25.06 -16.57
N TYR A 71 34.46 -25.73 -16.51
CA TYR A 71 34.19 -26.91 -17.34
C TYR A 71 33.92 -26.57 -18.82
N ILE A 72 33.13 -25.53 -19.08
CA ILE A 72 32.78 -25.10 -20.44
C ILE A 72 33.93 -24.34 -21.13
N GLY A 73 34.78 -23.68 -20.34
CA GLY A 73 35.89 -22.86 -20.81
C GLY A 73 35.54 -21.37 -20.91
N PRO A 74 36.57 -20.49 -20.90
CA PRO A 74 36.37 -19.05 -20.91
C PRO A 74 35.82 -18.58 -22.27
N GLY A 75 34.81 -17.71 -22.24
CA GLY A 75 34.19 -17.20 -23.46
C GLY A 75 32.95 -16.34 -23.18
N ALA A 76 32.65 -15.41 -24.08
CA ALA A 76 31.45 -14.58 -23.97
C ALA A 76 30.17 -15.41 -23.95
N PHE A 77 30.12 -16.51 -24.73
CA PHE A 77 28.99 -17.44 -24.72
C PHE A 77 28.83 -18.15 -23.36
N THR A 78 29.93 -18.61 -22.77
CA THR A 78 29.94 -19.23 -21.44
C THR A 78 29.41 -18.27 -20.40
N GLN A 79 29.88 -17.02 -20.40
CA GLN A 79 29.40 -15.99 -19.48
C GLN A 79 27.90 -15.73 -19.67
N ILE A 80 27.43 -15.56 -20.90
CA ILE A 80 26.01 -15.35 -21.18
C ILE A 80 25.17 -16.51 -20.65
N PHE A 81 25.57 -17.75 -20.94
CA PHE A 81 24.89 -18.96 -20.51
C PHE A 81 24.82 -19.09 -18.98
N VAL A 82 25.99 -19.00 -18.34
CA VAL A 82 26.14 -19.19 -16.89
C VAL A 82 25.39 -18.13 -16.08
N ILE A 83 25.48 -16.86 -16.49
CA ILE A 83 24.75 -15.77 -15.84
C ILE A 83 23.24 -15.94 -16.07
N THR A 84 22.81 -16.31 -17.29
CA THR A 84 21.39 -16.55 -17.60
C THR A 84 20.80 -17.67 -16.75
N LEU A 85 21.53 -18.78 -16.59
CA LEU A 85 21.11 -19.97 -15.84
C LEU A 85 20.74 -19.67 -14.38
N VAL A 86 21.38 -18.67 -13.78
CA VAL A 86 21.10 -18.24 -12.41
C VAL A 86 19.97 -17.21 -12.37
N MET A 87 19.95 -16.26 -13.30
CA MET A 87 19.11 -15.07 -13.18
C MET A 87 17.63 -15.30 -13.51
N TRP A 88 17.31 -16.26 -14.40
CA TRP A 88 15.93 -16.46 -14.89
C TRP A 88 14.95 -16.83 -13.76
N ALA A 89 15.41 -17.58 -12.74
CA ALA A 89 14.56 -18.14 -11.68
C ALA A 89 13.93 -17.05 -10.81
N GLY A 90 14.71 -16.03 -10.44
CA GLY A 90 14.22 -14.88 -9.68
C GLY A 90 13.17 -14.08 -10.45
N LYS A 91 13.38 -13.91 -11.76
CA LYS A 91 12.44 -13.23 -12.67
C LYS A 91 11.13 -13.99 -12.81
N ALA A 92 11.20 -15.32 -12.94
CA ALA A 92 10.02 -16.18 -12.98
C ALA A 92 9.16 -16.06 -11.73
N ARG A 93 9.79 -16.10 -10.54
CA ARG A 93 9.08 -15.96 -9.26
C ARG A 93 8.34 -14.62 -9.15
N GLN A 94 9.00 -13.52 -9.50
CA GLN A 94 8.41 -12.18 -9.41
C GLN A 94 7.24 -11.99 -10.40
N ILE A 95 7.41 -12.43 -11.64
CA ILE A 95 6.37 -12.33 -12.68
C ILE A 95 5.18 -13.24 -12.35
N ARG A 96 5.41 -14.43 -11.78
CA ARG A 96 4.33 -15.32 -11.30
C ARG A 96 3.48 -14.67 -10.22
N ALA A 97 4.09 -14.05 -9.20
CA ALA A 97 3.36 -13.40 -8.12
C ALA A 97 2.40 -12.32 -8.65
N GLN A 98 2.83 -11.54 -9.63
CA GLN A 98 2.01 -10.52 -10.28
C GLN A 98 0.93 -11.12 -11.18
N THR A 99 1.27 -12.19 -11.92
CA THR A 99 0.31 -12.94 -12.73
C THR A 99 -0.85 -13.47 -11.87
N LEU A 100 -0.56 -13.99 -10.68
CA LEU A 100 -1.58 -14.45 -9.73
C LEU A 100 -2.48 -13.29 -9.25
N SER A 101 -1.89 -12.13 -8.96
CA SER A 101 -2.65 -10.94 -8.56
C SER A 101 -3.64 -10.51 -9.66
N ILE A 102 -3.21 -10.48 -10.93
CA ILE A 102 -4.07 -10.11 -12.06
C ILE A 102 -5.13 -11.18 -12.33
N LYS A 103 -4.78 -12.47 -12.22
CA LYS A 103 -5.72 -13.58 -12.37
C LYS A 103 -6.87 -13.52 -11.35
N GLY A 104 -6.61 -13.03 -10.14
CA GLY A 104 -7.61 -12.82 -9.10
C GLY A 104 -8.43 -11.54 -9.22
N ALA A 105 -8.17 -10.69 -10.22
CA ALA A 105 -8.87 -9.41 -10.37
C ALA A 105 -10.34 -9.61 -10.83
N GLY A 106 -11.24 -8.80 -10.29
CA GLY A 106 -12.68 -8.84 -10.58
C GLY A 106 -13.05 -8.93 -12.07
N PRO A 107 -12.43 -8.16 -12.98
CA PRO A 107 -12.72 -8.25 -14.42
C PRO A 107 -12.38 -9.63 -15.04
N VAL A 108 -11.34 -10.29 -14.55
CA VAL A 108 -10.91 -11.61 -15.05
C VAL A 108 -11.83 -12.70 -14.52
N LEU A 109 -12.22 -12.61 -13.24
CA LEU A 109 -13.18 -13.53 -12.64
C LEU A 109 -14.56 -13.41 -13.29
N ALA A 110 -15.01 -12.18 -13.59
CA ALA A 110 -16.28 -11.93 -14.29
C ALA A 110 -16.29 -12.52 -15.71
N ALA A 111 -15.21 -12.29 -16.48
CA ALA A 111 -15.07 -12.88 -17.81
C ALA A 111 -15.05 -14.42 -17.74
N LYS A 112 -14.39 -15.00 -16.73
CA LYS A 112 -14.38 -16.45 -16.50
C LYS A 112 -15.77 -16.99 -16.14
N SER A 113 -16.53 -16.31 -15.28
CA SER A 113 -17.90 -16.71 -14.93
C SER A 113 -18.88 -16.59 -16.10
N MET A 114 -18.58 -15.72 -17.08
CA MET A 114 -19.31 -15.61 -18.34
C MET A 114 -18.93 -16.69 -19.37
N GLY A 115 -18.09 -17.65 -19.02
CA GLY A 115 -17.68 -18.75 -19.91
C GLY A 115 -16.57 -18.39 -20.91
N ALA A 116 -15.82 -17.31 -20.69
CA ALA A 116 -14.72 -16.96 -21.58
C ALA A 116 -13.61 -18.04 -21.57
N GLY A 117 -13.17 -18.43 -22.76
CA GLY A 117 -12.11 -19.44 -22.92
C GLY A 117 -10.74 -19.00 -22.40
N HIS A 118 -9.90 -19.97 -22.05
CA HIS A 118 -8.57 -19.73 -21.50
C HIS A 118 -7.69 -18.82 -22.38
N PHE A 119 -7.69 -19.06 -23.69
CA PHE A 119 -6.91 -18.26 -24.63
C PHE A 119 -7.34 -16.79 -24.66
N TYR A 120 -8.66 -16.53 -24.59
CA TYR A 120 -9.20 -15.18 -24.54
C TYR A 120 -8.78 -14.47 -23.25
N LEU A 121 -8.96 -15.12 -22.09
CA LEU A 121 -8.57 -14.58 -20.79
C LEU A 121 -7.07 -14.25 -20.75
N PHE A 122 -6.25 -15.17 -21.25
CA PHE A 122 -4.80 -15.01 -21.32
C PHE A 122 -4.40 -13.80 -22.17
N LYS A 123 -4.85 -13.76 -23.43
CA LYS A 123 -4.47 -12.71 -24.39
C LYS A 123 -5.05 -11.34 -24.05
N LYS A 124 -6.29 -11.28 -23.55
CA LYS A 124 -7.02 -10.02 -23.34
C LYS A 124 -6.76 -9.40 -21.97
N HIS A 125 -6.54 -10.21 -20.94
CA HIS A 125 -6.43 -9.71 -19.56
C HIS A 125 -5.08 -9.96 -18.91
N ILE A 126 -4.52 -11.18 -19.05
CA ILE A 126 -3.28 -11.54 -18.35
C ILE A 126 -2.06 -10.92 -19.02
N LEU A 127 -1.86 -11.19 -20.31
CA LEU A 127 -0.66 -10.74 -21.03
C LEU A 127 -0.51 -9.20 -21.03
N PRO A 128 -1.56 -8.39 -21.31
CA PRO A 128 -1.45 -6.93 -21.25
C PRO A 128 -1.24 -6.39 -19.84
N GLY A 129 -1.75 -7.09 -18.82
CA GLY A 129 -1.57 -6.69 -17.42
C GLY A 129 -0.16 -6.95 -16.89
N VAL A 130 0.48 -8.03 -17.35
CA VAL A 130 1.84 -8.41 -16.91
C VAL A 130 2.92 -7.75 -17.78
N PHE A 131 2.65 -7.46 -19.05
CA PHE A 131 3.64 -6.88 -19.98
C PHE A 131 4.37 -5.63 -19.45
N PRO A 132 3.69 -4.64 -18.83
CA PRO A 132 4.32 -3.53 -18.11
C PRO A 132 5.49 -3.89 -17.19
N LEU A 133 5.43 -5.07 -16.56
CA LEU A 133 6.39 -5.52 -15.57
C LEU A 133 7.68 -6.04 -16.20
N PHE A 134 7.69 -6.39 -17.49
CA PHE A 134 8.90 -6.88 -18.15
C PHE A 134 10.00 -5.81 -18.23
N ILE A 135 9.61 -4.54 -18.26
CA ILE A 135 10.53 -3.40 -18.37
C ILE A 135 11.40 -3.24 -17.11
N PRO A 136 10.85 -3.06 -15.89
CA PRO A 136 11.67 -2.98 -14.69
C PRO A 136 12.45 -4.28 -14.44
N GLN A 137 11.89 -5.43 -14.84
CA GLN A 137 12.59 -6.72 -14.74
C GLN A 137 13.80 -6.82 -15.65
N PHE A 138 13.66 -6.36 -16.90
CA PHE A 138 14.75 -6.28 -17.87
C PHE A 138 15.85 -5.34 -17.39
N VAL A 139 15.51 -4.13 -16.93
CA VAL A 139 16.50 -3.16 -16.45
C VAL A 139 17.26 -3.70 -15.23
N GLY A 140 16.55 -4.26 -14.25
CA GLY A 140 17.20 -4.91 -13.12
C GLY A 140 18.07 -6.11 -13.53
N ALA A 141 17.70 -6.81 -14.62
CA ALA A 141 18.53 -7.88 -15.18
C ALA A 141 19.80 -7.32 -15.85
N VAL A 142 19.73 -6.22 -16.59
CA VAL A 142 20.93 -5.59 -17.19
C VAL A 142 21.90 -5.19 -16.10
N ASN A 143 21.43 -4.54 -15.03
CA ASN A 143 22.27 -4.10 -13.92
C ASN A 143 22.99 -5.29 -13.24
N ALA A 144 22.24 -6.34 -12.90
CA ALA A 144 22.82 -7.52 -12.27
C ALA A 144 23.77 -8.27 -13.23
N ALA A 145 23.43 -8.37 -14.52
CA ALA A 145 24.25 -9.06 -15.50
C ALA A 145 25.60 -8.37 -15.75
N ILE A 146 25.62 -7.03 -15.82
CA ILE A 146 26.88 -6.26 -15.96
C ILE A 146 27.79 -6.48 -14.75
N LEU A 147 27.22 -6.43 -13.53
CA LEU A 147 27.99 -6.67 -12.29
C LEU A 147 28.53 -8.10 -12.22
N LEU A 148 27.72 -9.10 -12.60
CA LEU A 148 28.13 -10.50 -12.62
C LEU A 148 29.16 -10.78 -13.71
N GLU A 149 29.02 -10.20 -14.90
CA GLU A 149 30.03 -10.27 -15.97
C GLU A 149 31.36 -9.69 -15.51
N SER A 150 31.33 -8.49 -14.95
CA SER A 150 32.54 -7.82 -14.45
C SER A 150 33.20 -8.63 -13.33
N SER A 151 32.41 -9.25 -12.45
CA SER A 151 32.91 -10.12 -11.37
C SER A 151 33.54 -11.41 -11.92
N LEU A 152 32.87 -12.10 -12.85
CA LEU A 152 33.38 -13.33 -13.46
C LEU A 152 34.64 -13.07 -14.29
N SER A 153 34.65 -11.97 -15.04
CA SER A 153 35.80 -11.56 -15.82
C SER A 153 36.97 -11.13 -14.93
N PHE A 154 36.70 -10.45 -13.81
CA PHE A 154 37.73 -10.17 -12.79
C PHE A 154 38.33 -11.44 -12.18
N LEU A 155 37.55 -12.52 -12.08
CA LEU A 155 38.02 -13.82 -11.61
C LEU A 155 38.75 -14.64 -12.69
N GLY A 156 38.98 -14.06 -13.88
CA GLY A 156 39.71 -14.71 -14.97
C GLY A 156 38.86 -15.61 -15.86
N MET A 157 37.52 -15.52 -15.78
CA MET A 157 36.60 -16.37 -16.55
C MET A 157 36.14 -15.73 -17.86
N SER A 158 36.81 -14.69 -18.34
CA SER A 158 36.56 -14.05 -19.63
C SER A 158 37.51 -14.56 -20.72
N ASP A 159 37.11 -14.42 -21.98
CA ASP A 159 37.98 -14.67 -23.13
C ASP A 159 39.24 -13.78 -23.06
N PRO A 160 40.46 -14.34 -23.04
CA PRO A 160 41.69 -13.56 -23.02
C PRO A 160 41.88 -12.64 -24.24
N LEU A 161 41.21 -12.93 -25.36
CA LEU A 161 41.29 -12.16 -26.59
C LEU A 161 40.30 -10.98 -26.62
N MET A 162 39.30 -10.97 -25.73
CA MET A 162 38.32 -9.89 -25.63
C MET A 162 38.53 -9.09 -24.36
N LYS A 163 38.70 -7.78 -24.50
CA LYS A 163 38.72 -6.87 -23.35
C LYS A 163 37.30 -6.56 -22.91
N SER A 164 37.01 -6.77 -21.64
CA SER A 164 35.85 -6.27 -20.89
C SER A 164 36.32 -5.44 -19.68
N TRP A 165 35.44 -4.67 -19.03
CA TRP A 165 35.84 -3.89 -17.85
C TRP A 165 36.34 -4.78 -16.70
N GLY A 166 35.73 -5.95 -16.50
CA GLY A 166 36.22 -6.93 -15.53
C GLY A 166 37.61 -7.46 -15.87
N SER A 167 37.90 -7.69 -17.16
CA SER A 167 39.21 -8.20 -17.59
C SER A 167 40.32 -7.17 -17.41
N ILE A 168 40.00 -5.87 -17.58
CA ILE A 168 40.93 -4.77 -17.34
C ILE A 168 41.30 -4.75 -15.84
N LEU A 169 40.31 -4.92 -14.96
CA LEU A 169 40.53 -5.04 -13.52
C LEU A 169 41.37 -6.29 -13.17
N TYR A 170 41.12 -7.42 -13.84
CA TYR A 170 41.91 -8.65 -13.66
C TYR A 170 43.38 -8.44 -14.01
N TYR A 171 43.67 -7.86 -15.19
CA TYR A 171 45.03 -7.60 -15.61
C TYR A 171 45.72 -6.52 -14.75
N ALA A 172 44.97 -5.52 -14.26
CA ALA A 172 45.48 -4.53 -13.32
C ALA A 172 45.93 -5.18 -12.00
N ASN A 173 45.12 -6.11 -11.47
CA ASN A 173 45.44 -6.86 -10.26
C ASN A 173 46.65 -7.78 -10.48
N ASN A 174 46.68 -8.54 -11.57
CA ASN A 174 47.76 -9.49 -11.87
C ASN A 174 49.10 -8.81 -12.20
N ARG A 175 49.09 -7.59 -12.71
CA ARG A 175 50.30 -6.81 -12.99
C ARG A 175 50.78 -5.97 -11.81
N SER A 176 50.22 -6.19 -10.62
CA SER A 176 50.57 -5.45 -9.40
C SER A 176 50.45 -3.93 -9.59
N ALA A 177 49.37 -3.46 -10.24
CA ALA A 177 49.12 -2.03 -10.44
C ALA A 177 49.09 -1.23 -9.11
N PHE A 178 48.76 -1.90 -8.00
CA PHE A 178 48.83 -1.34 -6.66
C PHE A 178 50.25 -1.03 -6.19
N LEU A 179 51.24 -1.84 -6.58
CA LEU A 179 52.64 -1.64 -6.18
C LEU A 179 53.37 -0.63 -7.06
N THR A 180 52.81 -0.28 -8.22
CA THR A 180 53.44 0.57 -9.23
C THR A 180 52.82 1.96 -9.32
N GLU A 181 51.98 2.34 -8.35
CA GLU A 181 51.17 3.59 -8.32
C GLU A 181 50.23 3.78 -9.54
N ALA A 182 50.18 2.82 -10.46
CA ALA A 182 49.37 2.86 -11.67
C ALA A 182 47.88 2.52 -11.44
N TRP A 183 47.52 2.14 -10.21
CA TRP A 183 46.15 1.76 -9.82
C TRP A 183 45.11 2.85 -10.14
N MET A 184 45.47 4.13 -10.05
CA MET A 184 44.58 5.24 -10.38
C MET A 184 44.10 5.20 -11.84
N TRP A 185 44.92 4.69 -12.74
CA TRP A 185 44.64 4.66 -14.18
C TRP A 185 44.04 3.34 -14.66
N TRP A 186 44.34 2.23 -13.96
CA TRP A 186 43.91 0.90 -14.37
C TRP A 186 42.69 0.37 -13.61
N ILE A 187 42.40 0.89 -12.41
CA ILE A 187 41.30 0.40 -11.57
C ILE A 187 40.14 1.39 -11.50
N ILE A 188 40.42 2.68 -11.28
CA ILE A 188 39.38 3.70 -11.13
C ILE A 188 38.54 3.84 -12.41
N PRO A 189 39.12 4.00 -13.61
CA PRO A 189 38.32 4.24 -14.81
C PRO A 189 37.32 3.13 -15.16
N PRO A 190 37.68 1.83 -15.21
CA PRO A 190 36.70 0.77 -15.48
C PRO A 190 35.66 0.67 -14.36
N GLY A 191 36.04 0.90 -13.09
CA GLY A 191 35.09 0.94 -11.98
C GLY A 191 34.05 2.07 -12.12
N VAL A 192 34.50 3.27 -12.48
CA VAL A 192 33.62 4.42 -12.75
C VAL A 192 32.70 4.13 -13.95
N CYS A 193 33.22 3.53 -15.02
CA CYS A 193 32.40 3.14 -16.17
C CYS A 193 31.28 2.16 -15.78
N ILE A 194 31.59 1.13 -14.98
CA ILE A 194 30.59 0.18 -14.47
C ILE A 194 29.51 0.91 -13.66
N VAL A 195 29.92 1.78 -12.72
CA VAL A 195 28.99 2.54 -11.87
C VAL A 195 28.09 3.45 -12.71
N LEU A 196 28.67 4.23 -13.64
CA LEU A 196 27.92 5.16 -14.48
C LEU A 196 26.92 4.43 -15.37
N VAL A 197 27.29 3.28 -15.94
CA VAL A 197 26.38 2.50 -16.78
C VAL A 197 25.26 1.86 -15.97
N VAL A 198 25.56 1.27 -14.80
CA VAL A 198 24.52 0.71 -13.92
C VAL A 198 23.56 1.81 -13.44
N LEU A 199 24.06 3.00 -13.12
CA LEU A 199 23.22 4.16 -12.79
C LEU A 199 22.38 4.62 -13.99
N ALA A 200 22.98 4.72 -15.18
CA ALA A 200 22.26 5.12 -16.39
C ALA A 200 21.10 4.16 -16.70
N PHE A 201 21.34 2.84 -16.65
CA PHE A 201 20.28 1.85 -16.82
C PHE A 201 19.22 1.95 -15.72
N SER A 202 19.62 2.19 -14.47
CA SER A 202 18.67 2.39 -13.36
C SER A 202 17.76 3.59 -13.60
N PHE A 203 18.30 4.74 -14.01
CA PHE A 203 17.51 5.93 -14.34
C PHE A 203 16.59 5.71 -15.55
N ILE A 204 17.09 5.04 -16.60
CA ILE A 204 16.26 4.64 -17.75
C ILE A 204 15.11 3.74 -17.28
N GLY A 205 15.37 2.82 -16.34
CA GLY A 205 14.35 1.97 -15.74
C GLY A 205 13.27 2.74 -15.01
N TYR A 206 13.65 3.67 -14.13
CA TYR A 206 12.69 4.52 -13.42
C TYR A 206 11.82 5.32 -14.39
N TYR A 207 12.42 5.93 -15.42
CA TYR A 207 11.68 6.69 -16.42
C TYR A 207 10.71 5.81 -17.23
N LEU A 208 11.14 4.62 -17.65
CA LEU A 208 10.28 3.69 -18.38
C LEU A 208 9.16 3.13 -17.48
N GLU A 209 9.46 2.84 -16.22
CA GLU A 209 8.49 2.40 -15.22
C GLU A 209 7.42 3.48 -14.96
N GLU A 210 7.83 4.75 -14.83
CA GLU A 210 6.93 5.89 -14.73
C GLU A 210 6.04 6.05 -15.97
N LYS A 211 6.58 5.83 -17.18
CA LYS A 211 5.78 5.91 -18.41
C LYS A 211 4.72 4.81 -18.53
N VAL A 212 5.03 3.64 -18.00
CA VAL A 212 4.25 2.42 -18.18
C VAL A 212 3.26 2.23 -17.02
N ASN A 213 3.55 2.81 -15.86
CA ASN A 213 2.70 2.78 -14.69
C ASN A 213 2.01 4.14 -14.44
N PRO A 214 0.76 4.34 -14.89
CA PRO A 214 0.03 5.60 -14.71
C PRO A 214 -0.23 5.98 -13.24
N ARG A 215 0.06 5.09 -12.28
CA ARG A 215 0.01 5.38 -10.83
C ARG A 215 1.16 6.29 -10.35
N LEU A 216 2.27 6.36 -11.07
CA LEU A 216 3.45 7.16 -10.71
C LEU A 216 3.46 8.57 -11.34
N ARG A 217 2.62 8.80 -12.36
CA ARG A 217 2.55 10.08 -13.13
C ARG A 217 1.75 11.20 -12.45
N ALA A 218 1.19 10.96 -11.27
CA ALA A 218 0.31 11.93 -10.63
C ALA A 218 1.09 12.90 -9.71
N TYR A 219 2.14 13.55 -10.22
CA TYR A 219 2.57 14.83 -9.66
C TYR A 219 2.32 15.91 -10.70
N VAL A 220 1.10 16.45 -10.70
CA VAL A 220 0.79 17.70 -11.40
C VAL A 220 0.94 18.81 -10.37
N PRO A 221 1.90 19.74 -10.50
CA PRO A 221 1.95 20.90 -9.61
C PRO A 221 0.66 21.70 -9.80
N VAL A 222 -0.21 21.66 -8.79
CA VAL A 222 -1.46 22.42 -8.79
C VAL A 222 -1.10 23.90 -8.75
N LYS A 223 -1.29 24.61 -9.87
CA LYS A 223 -1.38 26.08 -9.86
C LYS A 223 -2.54 26.45 -8.94
N LYS A 224 -2.25 27.08 -7.79
CA LYS A 224 -3.22 27.80 -6.97
C LYS A 224 -4.04 28.71 -7.89
N ARG A 225 -5.28 28.32 -8.19
CA ARG A 225 -6.20 29.16 -8.98
C ARG A 225 -6.91 30.12 -8.03
N ALA A 226 -7.00 31.37 -8.46
CA ALA A 226 -7.52 32.48 -7.68
C ALA A 226 -8.99 32.27 -7.29
N LYS A 227 -9.27 32.66 -6.05
CA LYS A 227 -10.55 32.67 -5.33
C LYS A 227 -11.72 33.13 -6.20
N GLN A 228 -12.79 32.34 -6.22
CA GLN A 228 -14.13 32.90 -6.33
C GLN A 228 -14.67 33.03 -4.90
N ASN A 229 -14.89 34.27 -4.47
CA ASN A 229 -15.54 34.60 -3.21
C ASN A 229 -17.00 34.16 -3.28
N ILE A 230 -17.28 32.92 -2.86
CA ILE A 230 -18.63 32.56 -2.43
C ILE A 230 -18.76 33.13 -1.02
N VAL A 231 -19.48 34.25 -0.94
CA VAL A 231 -19.97 34.82 0.32
C VAL A 231 -21.06 33.87 0.82
N VAL A 232 -20.68 32.90 1.66
CA VAL A 232 -21.65 32.11 2.41
C VAL A 232 -22.12 32.98 3.57
N ARG A 233 -23.43 33.22 3.63
CA ARG A 233 -24.10 33.95 4.71
C ARG A 233 -23.88 33.22 6.03
N GLU A 234 -23.31 33.94 6.99
CA GLU A 234 -22.94 33.52 8.33
C GLU A 234 -24.13 33.39 9.31
N GLU A 235 -25.35 33.22 8.81
CA GLU A 235 -26.53 33.20 9.67
C GLU A 235 -26.92 31.76 10.04
N GLN A 236 -26.51 31.37 11.25
CA GLN A 236 -27.06 30.28 12.07
C GLN A 236 -26.69 28.83 11.68
N LEU A 237 -25.40 28.51 11.68
CA LEU A 237 -25.01 27.18 12.18
C LEU A 237 -25.36 27.15 13.68
N ALA A 238 -26.29 26.27 14.06
CA ALA A 238 -26.75 26.11 15.44
C ALA A 238 -25.54 26.03 16.39
N LYS A 239 -25.63 26.68 17.56
CA LYS A 239 -24.53 26.86 18.54
C LYS A 239 -23.80 25.58 18.99
N ASN A 240 -24.26 24.40 18.59
CA ASN A 240 -23.77 23.09 19.03
C ASN A 240 -23.22 22.21 17.90
N VAL A 241 -23.03 22.70 16.66
CA VAL A 241 -22.49 21.88 15.55
C VAL A 241 -20.96 21.83 15.59
N VAL A 242 -20.39 20.63 15.74
CA VAL A 242 -18.94 20.40 15.76
C VAL A 242 -18.38 20.20 14.36
N LEU A 243 -19.07 19.43 13.52
CA LEU A 243 -18.70 19.20 12.12
C LEU A 243 -19.92 19.42 11.22
N SER A 244 -19.75 20.13 10.12
CA SER A 244 -20.73 20.19 9.04
C SER A 244 -20.07 19.98 7.67
N ILE A 245 -20.80 19.29 6.80
CA ILE A 245 -20.45 19.06 5.41
C ILE A 245 -21.61 19.60 4.59
N GLU A 246 -21.32 20.41 3.58
CA GLU A 246 -22.30 21.06 2.72
C GLU A 246 -21.99 20.74 1.26
N GLY A 247 -22.88 20.01 0.58
CA GLY A 247 -22.82 19.77 -0.86
C GLY A 247 -21.54 19.08 -1.36
N MET A 248 -20.90 18.25 -0.54
CA MET A 248 -19.60 17.67 -0.85
C MET A 248 -19.67 16.71 -2.04
N THR A 249 -18.87 17.00 -3.05
CA THR A 249 -18.70 16.16 -4.24
C THR A 249 -17.22 15.81 -4.42
N VAL A 250 -16.90 14.52 -4.33
CA VAL A 250 -15.53 13.99 -4.46
C VAL A 250 -15.43 13.12 -5.70
N GLU A 251 -14.44 13.42 -6.53
CA GLU A 251 -14.18 12.75 -7.79
C GLU A 251 -12.85 12.01 -7.79
N TYR A 252 -12.82 10.85 -8.46
CA TYR A 252 -11.59 10.09 -8.71
C TYR A 252 -11.35 9.98 -10.22
N PRO A 253 -10.07 9.92 -10.67
CA PRO A 253 -9.80 9.64 -12.07
C PRO A 253 -10.18 8.19 -12.42
N LYS A 254 -10.92 8.02 -13.50
CA LYS A 254 -11.20 6.72 -14.10
C LYS A 254 -11.05 6.87 -15.61
N ASN A 255 -10.11 6.13 -16.19
CA ASN A 255 -9.81 6.16 -17.63
C ASN A 255 -9.54 7.59 -18.16
N GLY A 256 -8.86 8.43 -17.37
CA GLY A 256 -8.54 9.81 -17.75
C GLY A 256 -9.69 10.83 -17.60
N ARG A 257 -10.86 10.41 -17.10
CA ARG A 257 -11.97 11.31 -16.73
C ARG A 257 -12.20 11.28 -15.23
N PHE A 258 -12.50 12.43 -14.64
CA PHE A 258 -12.97 12.47 -13.26
C PHE A 258 -14.39 11.90 -13.19
N THR A 259 -14.60 10.95 -12.29
CA THR A 259 -15.90 10.33 -12.03
C THR A 259 -16.24 10.58 -10.57
N PRO A 260 -17.44 11.12 -10.28
CA PRO A 260 -17.86 11.33 -8.90
C PRO A 260 -18.03 9.98 -8.20
N VAL A 261 -17.43 9.88 -7.01
CA VAL A 261 -17.58 8.74 -6.09
C VAL A 261 -18.47 9.13 -4.90
N VAL A 262 -18.45 10.41 -4.53
CA VAL A 262 -19.38 11.01 -3.58
C VAL A 262 -19.99 12.22 -4.27
N SER A 263 -21.31 12.40 -4.17
CA SER A 263 -22.06 13.44 -4.87
C SER A 263 -23.08 14.07 -3.94
N ASP A 264 -23.02 15.40 -3.82
CA ASP A 264 -23.97 16.22 -3.07
C ASP A 264 -24.25 15.72 -1.63
N VAL A 265 -23.19 15.34 -0.92
CA VAL A 265 -23.32 14.87 0.47
C VAL A 265 -23.33 16.06 1.41
N SER A 266 -24.44 16.22 2.13
CA SER A 266 -24.59 17.20 3.21
C SER A 266 -24.96 16.48 4.51
N LEU A 267 -24.20 16.73 5.58
CA LEU A 267 -24.45 16.17 6.90
C LEU A 267 -23.86 17.06 8.00
N HIS A 268 -24.30 16.87 9.23
CA HIS A 268 -23.74 17.57 10.39
C HIS A 268 -23.69 16.66 11.61
N VAL A 269 -22.79 16.97 12.53
CA VAL A 269 -22.63 16.30 13.82
C VAL A 269 -22.61 17.35 14.92
N ASN A 270 -23.52 17.22 15.88
CA ASN A 270 -23.59 18.07 17.05
C ASN A 270 -22.60 17.62 18.12
N GLU A 271 -22.36 18.50 19.09
CA GLU A 271 -21.51 18.22 20.24
C GLU A 271 -22.06 17.03 21.05
N GLY A 272 -21.22 16.04 21.28
CA GLY A 272 -21.57 14.81 22.00
C GLY A 272 -22.46 13.85 21.20
N GLU A 273 -22.74 14.13 19.93
CA GLU A 273 -23.54 13.26 19.07
C GLU A 273 -22.68 12.17 18.41
N VAL A 274 -23.23 10.97 18.28
CA VAL A 274 -22.71 9.90 17.44
C VAL A 274 -23.55 9.77 16.18
N LEU A 275 -22.99 10.17 15.04
CA LEU A 275 -23.58 10.01 13.72
C LEU A 275 -23.08 8.72 13.05
N GLY A 276 -24.00 7.82 12.73
CA GLY A 276 -23.74 6.62 11.93
C GLY A 276 -23.76 6.89 10.44
N ILE A 277 -22.78 6.35 9.70
CA ILE A 277 -22.80 6.31 8.23
C ILE A 277 -22.82 4.84 7.80
N VAL A 278 -23.92 4.41 7.19
CA VAL A 278 -24.14 3.01 6.78
C VAL A 278 -24.29 2.89 5.28
N GLY A 279 -23.82 1.78 4.72
CA GLY A 279 -24.04 1.44 3.31
C GLY A 279 -23.13 0.31 2.86
N GLU A 280 -23.38 -0.23 1.66
CA GLU A 280 -22.55 -1.28 1.08
C GLU A 280 -21.10 -0.84 0.85
N SER A 281 -20.20 -1.83 0.70
CA SER A 281 -18.82 -1.59 0.27
C SER A 281 -18.79 -0.82 -1.04
N GLY A 282 -18.03 0.28 -1.08
CA GLY A 282 -17.96 1.16 -2.26
C GLY A 282 -19.05 2.23 -2.36
N SER A 283 -19.90 2.42 -1.34
CA SER A 283 -20.91 3.49 -1.33
C SER A 283 -20.37 4.91 -1.10
N GLY A 284 -19.07 5.07 -0.80
CA GLY A 284 -18.40 6.37 -0.61
C GLY A 284 -18.07 6.74 0.84
N LYS A 285 -18.41 5.89 1.84
CA LYS A 285 -18.24 6.21 3.28
C LYS A 285 -16.79 6.56 3.67
N THR A 286 -15.82 5.72 3.33
CA THR A 286 -14.39 5.99 3.59
C THR A 286 -13.89 7.22 2.82
N THR A 287 -14.50 7.54 1.68
CA THR A 287 -14.19 8.76 0.93
C THR A 287 -14.64 10.00 1.69
N VAL A 288 -15.83 9.97 2.30
CA VAL A 288 -16.31 11.02 3.20
C VAL A 288 -15.35 11.21 4.38
N ALA A 289 -14.97 10.13 5.07
CA ALA A 289 -13.98 10.18 6.16
C ALA A 289 -12.65 10.82 5.72
N SER A 290 -12.11 10.35 4.60
CA SER A 290 -10.84 10.82 4.05
C SER A 290 -10.90 12.30 3.62
N ALA A 291 -12.05 12.76 3.14
CA ALA A 291 -12.28 14.16 2.79
C ALA A 291 -12.23 15.07 4.03
N ILE A 292 -12.86 14.67 5.13
CA ILE A 292 -12.89 15.46 6.39
C ILE A 292 -11.46 15.74 6.89
N ILE A 293 -10.59 14.72 6.85
CA ILE A 293 -9.19 14.85 7.30
C ILE A 293 -8.23 15.30 6.19
N GLN A 294 -8.72 15.69 5.01
CA GLN A 294 -7.91 16.08 3.84
C GLN A 294 -6.82 15.05 3.49
N GLN A 295 -7.17 13.77 3.50
CA GLN A 295 -6.33 12.65 3.08
C GLN A 295 -6.98 11.86 1.94
N LEU A 296 -7.63 12.58 1.02
CA LEU A 296 -8.09 11.98 -0.22
C LEU A 296 -6.89 11.41 -0.98
N LYS A 297 -7.00 10.15 -1.41
CA LYS A 297 -5.95 9.49 -2.19
C LYS A 297 -5.77 10.22 -3.52
N GLU A 298 -4.57 10.74 -3.75
CA GLU A 298 -4.26 11.38 -5.02
C GLU A 298 -4.52 10.42 -6.21
N PRO A 299 -5.03 10.94 -7.34
CA PRO A 299 -5.32 12.34 -7.64
C PRO A 299 -6.81 12.68 -7.45
N ALA A 300 -7.48 12.10 -6.44
CA ALA A 300 -8.85 12.48 -6.11
C ALA A 300 -8.94 13.94 -5.70
N ARG A 301 -10.09 14.57 -5.97
CA ARG A 301 -10.33 15.97 -5.65
C ARG A 301 -11.76 16.18 -5.18
N MET A 302 -11.94 17.18 -4.34
CA MET A 302 -13.25 17.75 -4.03
C MET A 302 -13.42 18.98 -4.90
N GLU A 303 -14.39 18.97 -5.82
CA GLU A 303 -14.63 20.09 -6.74
C GLU A 303 -15.64 21.09 -6.17
N VAL A 304 -16.62 20.59 -5.41
CA VAL A 304 -17.74 21.36 -4.87
C VAL A 304 -18.00 20.95 -3.43
N GLY A 305 -18.38 21.93 -2.61
CA GLY A 305 -18.84 21.75 -1.25
C GLY A 305 -17.95 22.42 -0.19
N GLY A 306 -18.40 22.35 1.06
CA GLY A 306 -17.73 22.89 2.25
C GLY A 306 -17.57 21.80 3.31
N ILE A 307 -16.46 21.83 4.06
CA ILE A 307 -16.29 21.03 5.28
C ILE A 307 -15.89 22.00 6.38
N TYR A 308 -16.76 22.18 7.37
CA TYR A 308 -16.55 23.11 8.46
C TYR A 308 -16.39 22.35 9.78
N PHE A 309 -15.31 22.65 10.50
CA PHE A 309 -15.05 22.14 11.83
C PHE A 309 -15.02 23.30 12.83
N GLU A 310 -15.89 23.27 13.83
CA GLU A 310 -16.12 24.40 14.76
C GLU A 310 -16.33 25.74 14.02
N GLY A 311 -17.11 25.71 12.95
CA GLY A 311 -17.41 26.87 12.09
C GLY A 311 -16.27 27.29 11.14
N LYS A 312 -15.11 26.63 11.17
CA LYS A 312 -13.97 26.94 10.30
C LYS A 312 -13.93 26.03 9.09
N ASP A 313 -13.89 26.61 7.90
CA ASP A 313 -13.75 25.87 6.64
C ASP A 313 -12.37 25.21 6.55
N LEU A 314 -12.34 23.88 6.73
CA LEU A 314 -11.11 23.11 6.72
C LEU A 314 -10.41 23.24 5.36
N GLN A 315 -11.13 23.34 4.24
CA GLN A 315 -10.51 23.39 2.91
C GLN A 315 -9.65 24.63 2.68
N ARG A 316 -9.80 25.66 3.52
CA ARG A 316 -8.98 26.89 3.47
C ARG A 316 -7.69 26.78 4.29
N PHE A 317 -7.54 25.71 5.06
CA PHE A 317 -6.38 25.52 5.92
C PHE A 317 -5.16 25.23 5.06
N SER A 318 -4.04 25.83 5.43
CA SER A 318 -2.72 25.44 4.94
C SER A 318 -2.35 24.04 5.47
N ASP A 319 -1.32 23.44 4.85
CA ASP A 319 -0.79 22.13 5.27
C ASP A 319 -0.39 22.09 6.75
N GLU A 320 0.05 23.23 7.31
CA GLU A 320 0.41 23.34 8.71
C GLU A 320 -0.82 23.46 9.60
N GLU A 321 -1.82 24.27 9.23
CA GLU A 321 -3.07 24.38 9.98
C GLU A 321 -3.82 23.04 10.04
N ILE A 322 -3.91 22.31 8.92
CA ILE A 322 -4.56 20.98 8.91
C ILE A 322 -3.73 19.95 9.67
N ARG A 323 -2.39 20.10 9.75
CA ARG A 323 -1.54 19.28 10.63
C ARG A 323 -1.89 19.50 12.11
N GLN A 324 -2.22 20.73 12.53
CA GLN A 324 -2.64 21.01 13.92
C GLN A 324 -4.06 20.52 14.26
N VAL A 325 -4.86 20.18 13.25
CA VAL A 325 -6.20 19.59 13.43
C VAL A 325 -6.12 18.07 13.53
N ARG A 326 -5.45 17.42 12.58
CA ARG A 326 -5.35 15.96 12.50
C ARG A 326 -4.60 15.40 13.69
N GLY A 327 -5.16 14.39 14.35
CA GLY A 327 -4.52 13.73 15.49
C GLY A 327 -4.57 14.52 16.80
N ASN A 328 -4.93 15.81 16.78
CA ASN A 328 -5.02 16.67 17.95
C ASN A 328 -6.48 17.07 18.27
N GLN A 329 -7.20 17.58 17.28
CA GLN A 329 -8.61 17.99 17.41
C GLN A 329 -9.56 16.97 16.77
N ILE A 330 -9.11 16.32 15.69
CA ILE A 330 -9.82 15.23 15.01
C ILE A 330 -9.00 13.95 15.11
N GLY A 331 -9.52 12.96 15.85
CA GLY A 331 -8.99 11.60 15.90
C GLY A 331 -9.51 10.77 14.72
N TYR A 332 -8.69 9.86 14.20
CA TYR A 332 -9.09 8.94 13.12
C TYR A 332 -8.71 7.50 13.47
N ILE A 333 -9.72 6.63 13.52
CA ILE A 333 -9.56 5.18 13.66
C ILE A 333 -9.85 4.59 12.27
N ALA A 334 -8.79 4.30 11.52
CA ALA A 334 -8.90 3.88 10.12
C ALA A 334 -9.37 2.43 9.95
N GLN A 335 -9.87 2.11 8.75
CA GLN A 335 -10.16 0.73 8.36
C GLN A 335 -8.87 -0.12 8.40
N ALA A 336 -8.96 -1.34 8.92
CA ALA A 336 -7.82 -2.24 9.12
C ALA A 336 -6.67 -1.59 9.93
N ALA A 337 -6.99 -0.71 10.88
CA ALA A 337 -5.99 0.01 11.68
C ALA A 337 -5.05 -0.89 12.49
N MET A 338 -5.34 -2.18 12.66
CA MET A 338 -4.37 -3.13 13.18
C MET A 338 -3.07 -3.21 12.35
N ASN A 339 -3.13 -2.83 11.06
CA ASN A 339 -1.97 -2.67 10.18
C ASN A 339 -1.30 -1.29 10.29
N ALA A 340 -1.94 -0.31 10.97
CA ALA A 340 -1.37 1.01 11.19
C ALA A 340 -0.24 0.98 12.25
N LEU A 341 -0.25 -0.02 13.13
CA LEU A 341 0.82 -0.21 14.11
C LEU A 341 2.09 -0.72 13.43
N ASN A 342 3.21 -0.04 13.66
CA ASN A 342 4.51 -0.48 13.16
C ASN A 342 4.99 -1.72 13.95
N PRO A 343 5.19 -2.89 13.32
CA PRO A 343 5.44 -4.16 14.01
C PRO A 343 6.81 -4.23 14.70
N VAL A 344 7.75 -3.34 14.36
CA VAL A 344 9.11 -3.28 14.93
C VAL A 344 9.29 -2.16 15.95
N ILE A 345 8.22 -1.45 16.30
CA ILE A 345 8.22 -0.39 17.32
C ILE A 345 7.30 -0.80 18.47
N SER A 346 7.73 -0.58 19.72
CA SER A 346 6.91 -0.87 20.89
C SER A 346 5.68 0.04 20.99
N ILE A 347 4.64 -0.43 21.67
CA ILE A 347 3.39 0.33 21.87
C ILE A 347 3.67 1.69 22.52
N GLU A 348 4.46 1.72 23.59
CA GLU A 348 4.90 2.95 24.27
C GLU A 348 5.49 3.98 23.30
N LYS A 349 6.39 3.57 22.41
CA LYS A 349 7.06 4.49 21.48
C LYS A 349 6.07 5.07 20.45
N GLN A 350 5.14 4.26 19.97
CA GLN A 350 4.13 4.72 19.01
C GLN A 350 3.11 5.67 19.66
N LEU A 351 2.70 5.41 20.91
CA LEU A 351 1.85 6.32 21.68
C LEU A 351 2.61 7.62 22.03
N ALA A 352 3.90 7.51 22.36
CA ALA A 352 4.75 8.67 22.59
C ALA A 352 4.88 9.56 21.35
N GLU A 353 5.02 8.95 20.16
CA GLU A 353 5.06 9.66 18.88
C GLU A 353 3.75 10.41 18.60
N ALA A 354 2.60 9.76 18.84
CA ALA A 354 1.29 10.39 18.67
C ALA A 354 1.11 11.63 19.56
N VAL A 355 1.60 11.60 20.80
CA VAL A 355 1.61 12.78 21.68
C VAL A 355 2.63 13.82 21.21
N GLY A 356 3.84 13.37 20.88
CA GLY A 356 4.95 14.22 20.46
C GLY A 356 4.69 14.98 19.15
N ALA A 357 3.76 14.50 18.33
CA ALA A 357 3.33 15.16 17.11
C ALA A 357 2.68 16.54 17.35
N HIS A 358 2.09 16.77 18.53
CA HIS A 358 1.35 18.00 18.85
C HIS A 358 1.77 18.64 20.18
N HIS A 359 2.37 17.89 21.10
CA HIS A 359 2.71 18.36 22.43
C HIS A 359 4.16 18.04 22.79
N LYS A 360 4.86 19.03 23.34
CA LYS A 360 6.16 18.84 23.99
C LYS A 360 5.95 18.66 25.48
N LEU A 361 5.93 17.41 25.94
CA LEU A 361 5.73 17.08 27.35
C LEU A 361 7.05 16.59 27.99
N PRO A 362 7.30 16.91 29.27
CA PRO A 362 8.35 16.25 30.04
C PRO A 362 8.16 14.73 30.07
N ALA A 363 9.26 13.97 30.16
CA ALA A 363 9.22 12.50 30.08
C ALA A 363 8.28 11.84 31.12
N ALA A 364 8.22 12.37 32.34
CA ALA A 364 7.32 11.87 33.38
C ALA A 364 5.85 12.06 33.02
N GLU A 365 5.50 13.23 32.46
CA GLU A 365 4.13 13.54 32.05
C GLU A 365 3.70 12.73 30.82
N LEU A 366 4.61 12.57 29.86
CA LEU A 366 4.40 11.71 28.69
C LEU A 366 4.14 10.25 29.11
N SER A 367 4.94 9.73 30.04
CA SER A 367 4.77 8.39 30.60
C SER A 367 3.39 8.23 31.24
N ARG A 368 2.98 9.20 32.08
CA ARG A 368 1.67 9.17 32.74
C ARG A 368 0.53 9.18 31.71
N ARG A 369 0.61 10.02 30.69
CA ARG A 369 -0.40 10.10 29.63
C ARG A 369 -0.53 8.80 28.84
N ILE A 370 0.58 8.11 28.59
CA ILE A 370 0.59 6.79 27.94
C ILE A 370 -0.08 5.74 28.84
N ASP A 371 0.23 5.72 30.13
CA ASP A 371 -0.38 4.78 31.08
C ASP A 371 -1.89 5.01 31.20
N GLU A 372 -2.32 6.27 31.31
CA GLU A 372 -3.74 6.65 31.31
C GLU A 372 -4.45 6.18 30.04
N ALA A 373 -3.86 6.41 28.86
CA ALA A 373 -4.45 6.01 27.58
C ALA A 373 -4.61 4.48 27.46
N LEU A 374 -3.62 3.71 27.92
CA LEU A 374 -3.70 2.24 27.93
C LEU A 374 -4.77 1.73 28.90
N LEU A 375 -4.84 2.30 30.11
CA LEU A 375 -5.83 1.92 31.11
C LEU A 375 -7.26 2.28 30.67
N GLN A 376 -7.45 3.42 30.01
CA GLN A 376 -8.75 3.85 29.47
C GLN A 376 -9.33 2.85 28.46
N VAL A 377 -8.47 2.25 27.64
CA VAL A 377 -8.88 1.21 26.67
C VAL A 377 -8.90 -0.21 27.27
N GLY A 378 -8.68 -0.34 28.59
CA GLY A 378 -8.71 -1.62 29.30
C GLY A 378 -7.48 -2.50 29.06
N LEU A 379 -6.33 -1.92 28.69
CA LEU A 379 -5.07 -2.64 28.56
C LEU A 379 -4.23 -2.53 29.83
N GLU A 380 -3.80 -3.67 30.35
CA GLU A 380 -2.85 -3.72 31.46
C GLU A 380 -1.50 -3.12 31.07
N LEU A 381 -0.86 -2.40 32.01
CA LEU A 381 0.43 -1.72 31.78
C LEU A 381 1.58 -2.68 31.45
N LYS A 382 1.46 -3.98 31.73
CA LYS A 382 2.45 -4.99 31.30
C LYS A 382 2.65 -5.01 29.78
N TRP A 383 1.63 -4.60 29.02
CA TRP A 383 1.66 -4.56 27.55
C TRP A 383 2.28 -3.27 26.98
N ARG A 384 2.59 -2.28 27.83
CA ARG A 384 3.15 -0.99 27.41
C ARG A 384 4.42 -1.14 26.55
N ARG A 385 5.31 -2.04 26.95
CA ARG A 385 6.58 -2.32 26.25
C ARG A 385 6.49 -3.42 25.20
N ALA A 386 5.29 -3.99 25.00
CA ALA A 386 5.09 -5.02 24.00
C ALA A 386 5.21 -4.42 22.58
N PHE A 387 5.39 -5.30 21.61
CA PHE A 387 5.31 -5.02 20.18
C PHE A 387 3.94 -5.45 19.64
N PRO A 388 3.44 -4.88 18.53
CA PRO A 388 2.14 -5.24 17.99
C PRO A 388 1.95 -6.73 17.77
N HIS A 389 2.97 -7.44 17.28
CA HIS A 389 2.92 -8.88 17.03
C HIS A 389 2.73 -9.74 18.30
N GLN A 390 2.93 -9.18 19.48
CA GLN A 390 2.73 -9.84 20.78
C GLN A 390 1.31 -9.64 21.35
N LEU A 391 0.49 -8.80 20.71
CA LEU A 391 -0.89 -8.51 21.12
C LEU A 391 -1.91 -9.28 20.28
N SER A 392 -3.04 -9.65 20.89
CA SER A 392 -4.21 -10.18 20.20
C SER A 392 -4.86 -9.12 19.30
N GLY A 393 -5.79 -9.53 18.43
CA GLY A 393 -6.44 -8.59 17.51
C GLY A 393 -7.20 -7.46 18.22
N GLY A 394 -8.03 -7.83 19.20
CA GLY A 394 -8.74 -6.85 20.03
C GLY A 394 -7.80 -5.95 20.84
N MET A 395 -6.69 -6.48 21.34
CA MET A 395 -5.69 -5.66 22.05
C MET A 395 -5.01 -4.65 21.12
N ARG A 396 -4.67 -5.02 19.88
CA ARG A 396 -4.15 -4.07 18.89
C ARG A 396 -5.18 -2.99 18.57
N GLN A 397 -6.45 -3.36 18.42
CA GLN A 397 -7.52 -2.39 18.19
C GLN A 397 -7.68 -1.41 19.35
N ARG A 398 -7.61 -1.90 20.60
CA ARG A 398 -7.58 -1.06 21.81
C ARG A 398 -6.40 -0.07 21.79
N VAL A 399 -5.20 -0.51 21.37
CA VAL A 399 -4.05 0.40 21.21
C VAL A 399 -4.32 1.48 20.15
N VAL A 400 -4.90 1.12 19.00
CA VAL A 400 -5.25 2.09 17.95
C VAL A 400 -6.24 3.12 18.49
N ILE A 401 -7.27 2.68 19.22
CA ILE A 401 -8.24 3.58 19.84
C ILE A 401 -7.54 4.51 20.84
N ALA A 402 -6.66 3.98 21.69
CA ALA A 402 -5.86 4.78 22.61
C ALA A 402 -5.03 5.82 21.87
N MET A 403 -4.37 5.44 20.77
CA MET A 403 -3.56 6.34 19.94
C MET A 403 -4.39 7.46 19.30
N ALA A 404 -5.59 7.15 18.80
CA ALA A 404 -6.49 8.15 18.21
C ALA A 404 -7.03 9.13 19.25
N LEU A 405 -7.16 8.71 20.52
CA LEU A 405 -7.73 9.50 21.61
C LEU A 405 -6.69 10.13 22.54
N ILE A 406 -5.41 9.78 22.42
CA ILE A 406 -4.37 10.17 23.39
C ILE A 406 -4.24 11.69 23.51
N ASN A 407 -4.47 12.41 22.40
CA ASN A 407 -4.45 13.87 22.36
C ASN A 407 -5.75 14.55 22.82
N ARG A 408 -6.75 13.76 23.25
CA ARG A 408 -8.09 14.20 23.66
C ARG A 408 -8.77 15.05 22.57
N PRO A 409 -8.95 14.48 21.36
CA PRO A 409 -9.64 15.17 20.28
C PRO A 409 -11.09 15.47 20.68
N LYS A 410 -11.67 16.53 20.10
CA LYS A 410 -13.10 16.84 20.29
C LYS A 410 -14.01 15.99 19.41
N PHE A 411 -13.47 15.54 18.28
CA PHE A 411 -14.19 14.80 17.27
C PHE A 411 -13.40 13.57 16.82
N VAL A 412 -14.10 12.46 16.60
CA VAL A 412 -13.49 11.19 16.18
C VAL A 412 -14.22 10.64 14.98
N ILE A 413 -13.46 10.16 13.99
CA ILE A 413 -14.00 9.37 12.88
C ILE A 413 -13.55 7.93 13.09
N ALA A 414 -14.50 7.03 13.29
CA ALA A 414 -14.27 5.59 13.38
C ALA A 414 -14.72 4.91 12.10
N ASP A 415 -13.77 4.51 11.25
CA ASP A 415 -14.01 3.90 9.94
C ASP A 415 -13.84 2.38 9.98
N GLU A 416 -14.96 1.65 10.03
CA GLU A 416 -15.00 0.20 10.18
C GLU A 416 -14.11 -0.32 11.35
N PRO A 417 -14.30 0.19 12.58
CA PRO A 417 -13.38 -0.06 13.69
C PRO A 417 -13.44 -1.50 14.25
N THR A 418 -14.39 -2.31 13.79
CA THR A 418 -14.59 -3.70 14.23
C THR A 418 -14.24 -4.72 13.13
N THR A 419 -13.88 -4.27 11.93
CA THR A 419 -13.64 -5.16 10.78
C THR A 419 -12.38 -6.03 11.02
N GLY A 420 -12.50 -7.34 10.74
CA GLY A 420 -11.42 -8.32 10.91
C GLY A 420 -11.24 -8.86 12.34
N LEU A 421 -12.14 -8.50 13.26
CA LEU A 421 -12.20 -9.05 14.62
C LEU A 421 -13.29 -10.13 14.73
N ASP A 422 -13.13 -11.04 15.68
CA ASP A 422 -14.18 -12.00 16.02
C ASP A 422 -15.41 -11.31 16.64
N VAL A 423 -16.58 -11.91 16.49
CA VAL A 423 -17.87 -11.29 16.85
C VAL A 423 -17.92 -10.84 18.32
N ILE A 424 -17.31 -11.59 19.24
CA ILE A 424 -17.31 -11.24 20.68
C ILE A 424 -16.46 -9.98 20.90
N VAL A 425 -15.24 -9.96 20.35
CA VAL A 425 -14.36 -8.80 20.43
C VAL A 425 -14.96 -7.57 19.73
N GLN A 426 -15.71 -7.74 18.65
CA GLN A 426 -16.41 -6.62 18.02
C GLN A 426 -17.37 -5.94 19.01
N VAL A 427 -18.18 -6.72 19.74
CA VAL A 427 -19.10 -6.19 20.76
C VAL A 427 -18.34 -5.45 21.86
N GLU A 428 -17.24 -6.03 22.36
CA GLU A 428 -16.41 -5.37 23.38
C GLU A 428 -15.84 -4.03 22.91
N ILE A 429 -15.42 -3.94 21.63
CA ILE A 429 -14.88 -2.70 21.06
C ILE A 429 -15.97 -1.65 20.88
N LEU A 430 -17.19 -2.04 20.48
CA LEU A 430 -18.32 -1.13 20.39
C LEU A 430 -18.70 -0.57 21.76
N GLU A 431 -18.76 -1.42 22.78
CA GLU A 431 -19.03 -1.01 24.17
C GLU A 431 -17.93 -0.10 24.72
N LEU A 432 -16.67 -0.39 24.38
CA LEU A 432 -15.55 0.49 24.72
C LEU A 432 -15.70 1.87 24.08
N LEU A 433 -16.00 1.94 22.78
CA LEU A 433 -16.18 3.22 22.09
C LEU A 433 -17.36 4.01 22.67
N GLN A 434 -18.48 3.35 22.98
CA GLN A 434 -19.64 3.99 23.61
C GLN A 434 -19.30 4.50 25.02
N LYS A 435 -18.53 3.74 25.80
CA LYS A 435 -18.05 4.17 27.12
C LYS A 435 -17.16 5.41 27.00
N LEU A 436 -16.15 5.36 26.13
CA LEU A 436 -15.22 6.47 25.91
C LEU A 436 -15.93 7.72 25.40
N GLN A 437 -16.91 7.55 24.51
CA GLN A 437 -17.72 8.63 23.99
C GLN A 437 -18.44 9.40 25.11
N ARG A 438 -19.05 8.68 26.06
CA ARG A 438 -19.74 9.29 27.21
C ARG A 438 -18.77 9.90 28.21
N GLU A 439 -17.68 9.21 28.54
CA GLU A 439 -16.71 9.68 29.53
C GLU A 439 -15.94 10.92 29.07
N LEU A 440 -15.68 11.04 27.76
CA LEU A 440 -14.89 12.11 27.17
C LEU A 440 -15.74 13.17 26.44
N ASN A 441 -17.08 13.05 26.47
CA ASN A 441 -18.03 13.88 25.73
C ASN A 441 -17.64 14.04 24.24
N LEU A 442 -17.28 12.93 23.59
CA LEU A 442 -16.78 12.95 22.21
C LEU A 442 -17.94 13.06 21.23
N SER A 443 -17.73 13.88 20.20
CA SER A 443 -18.56 13.86 19.00
C SER A 443 -17.95 12.85 18.03
N MET A 444 -18.75 12.00 17.40
CA MET A 444 -18.22 10.88 16.62
C MET A 444 -18.98 10.64 15.32
N ILE A 445 -18.24 10.39 14.24
CA ILE A 445 -18.77 9.67 13.07
C ILE A 445 -18.38 8.20 13.20
N PHE A 446 -19.38 7.31 13.15
CA PHE A 446 -19.18 5.88 13.14
C PHE A 446 -19.59 5.30 11.79
N ILE A 447 -18.62 4.75 11.06
CA ILE A 447 -18.82 4.20 9.72
C ILE A 447 -18.79 2.68 9.80
N SER A 448 -19.81 2.03 9.26
CA SER A 448 -19.86 0.58 9.15
C SER A 448 -20.73 0.13 7.98
N HIS A 449 -20.56 -1.12 7.55
CA HIS A 449 -21.50 -1.80 6.69
C HIS A 449 -22.49 -2.69 7.49
N ASP A 450 -22.25 -2.88 8.79
CA ASP A 450 -23.10 -3.65 9.70
C ASP A 450 -24.13 -2.73 10.38
N LEU A 451 -25.34 -2.69 9.82
CA LEU A 451 -26.44 -1.84 10.31
C LEU A 451 -26.84 -2.15 11.77
N PRO A 452 -26.99 -3.41 12.22
CA PRO A 452 -27.20 -3.76 13.62
C PRO A 452 -26.21 -3.10 14.60
N ALA A 453 -24.91 -3.14 14.29
CA ALA A 453 -23.90 -2.53 15.14
C ALA A 453 -24.10 -1.01 15.23
N VAL A 454 -24.38 -0.34 14.11
CA VAL A 454 -24.60 1.12 14.07
C VAL A 454 -25.84 1.52 14.84
N LEU A 455 -26.95 0.78 14.68
CA LEU A 455 -28.20 1.04 15.39
C LEU A 455 -28.05 1.00 16.92
N LYS A 456 -27.13 0.17 17.43
CA LYS A 456 -26.89 0.03 18.88
C LYS A 456 -26.17 1.24 19.51
N ILE A 457 -25.32 1.93 18.75
CA ILE A 457 -24.36 2.89 19.33
C ILE A 457 -24.53 4.33 18.85
N THR A 458 -25.35 4.57 17.83
CA THR A 458 -25.49 5.90 17.20
C THR A 458 -26.81 6.56 17.57
N ASP A 459 -26.80 7.90 17.66
CA ASP A 459 -28.00 8.70 17.92
C ASP A 459 -28.78 8.92 16.62
N ARG A 460 -28.04 9.21 15.55
CA ARG A 460 -28.56 9.44 14.20
C ARG A 460 -27.79 8.63 13.18
N ILE A 461 -28.45 8.31 12.07
CA ILE A 461 -27.88 7.50 11.00
C ILE A 461 -28.17 8.18 9.65
N VAL A 462 -27.18 8.15 8.76
CA VAL A 462 -27.34 8.41 7.33
C VAL A 462 -27.00 7.15 6.54
N ILE A 463 -27.85 6.83 5.57
CA ILE A 463 -27.67 5.69 4.67
C ILE A 463 -27.09 6.20 3.35
N MET A 464 -25.93 5.69 2.96
CA MET A 464 -25.25 6.02 1.72
C MET A 464 -25.37 4.91 0.69
N LYS A 465 -25.72 5.28 -0.54
CA LYS A 465 -25.72 4.39 -1.71
C LYS A 465 -25.22 5.11 -2.96
N TYR A 466 -24.32 4.46 -3.70
CA TYR A 466 -23.74 5.00 -4.95
C TYR A 466 -23.20 6.43 -4.84
N GLY A 467 -22.65 6.81 -3.68
CA GLY A 467 -22.09 8.14 -3.46
C GLY A 467 -23.07 9.21 -2.96
N TYR A 468 -24.35 8.87 -2.75
CA TYR A 468 -25.39 9.79 -2.27
C TYR A 468 -25.89 9.36 -0.89
N ILE A 469 -26.31 10.32 -0.08
CA ILE A 469 -27.20 10.04 1.06
C ILE A 469 -28.59 9.78 0.50
N VAL A 470 -29.13 8.59 0.76
CA VAL A 470 -30.44 8.16 0.23
C VAL A 470 -31.53 8.09 1.29
N ASP A 471 -31.14 8.09 2.57
CA ASP A 471 -32.03 8.08 3.72
C ASP A 471 -31.29 8.59 4.96
N GLY A 472 -32.01 9.07 5.96
CA GLY A 472 -31.41 9.55 7.19
C GLY A 472 -32.43 9.97 8.24
N GLY A 473 -32.08 9.79 9.51
CA GLY A 473 -32.95 10.08 10.65
C GLY A 473 -32.31 9.67 11.96
N THR A 474 -33.08 9.68 13.04
CA THR A 474 -32.68 9.03 14.29
C THR A 474 -32.55 7.53 14.09
N SER A 475 -31.74 6.86 14.93
CA SER A 475 -31.59 5.40 14.85
C SER A 475 -32.93 4.66 14.98
N VAL A 476 -33.86 5.19 15.78
CA VAL A 476 -35.21 4.65 15.95
C VAL A 476 -36.05 4.85 14.68
N GLU A 477 -36.04 6.05 14.08
CA GLU A 477 -36.75 6.31 12.84
C GLU A 477 -36.24 5.43 11.69
N ILE A 478 -34.93 5.27 11.56
CA ILE A 478 -34.34 4.40 10.54
C ILE A 478 -34.74 2.94 10.78
N ALA A 479 -34.66 2.44 12.01
CA ALA A 479 -35.00 1.05 12.30
C ALA A 479 -36.49 0.71 12.06
N GLU A 480 -37.40 1.58 12.51
CA GLU A 480 -38.82 1.25 12.58
C GLU A 480 -39.64 1.89 11.45
N HIS A 481 -39.30 3.14 11.08
CA HIS A 481 -40.17 4.02 10.29
C HIS A 481 -39.62 4.36 8.89
N SER A 482 -38.40 3.92 8.54
CA SER A 482 -37.82 4.18 7.22
C SER A 482 -38.74 3.71 6.08
N THR A 483 -38.96 4.57 5.09
CA THR A 483 -39.75 4.24 3.89
C THR A 483 -38.88 3.98 2.66
N HIS A 484 -37.57 4.23 2.75
CA HIS A 484 -36.69 4.11 1.60
C HIS A 484 -36.43 2.62 1.26
N PRO A 485 -36.66 2.19 -0.01
CA PRO A 485 -36.59 0.77 -0.37
C PRO A 485 -35.22 0.11 -0.11
N TYR A 486 -34.13 0.86 -0.25
CA TYR A 486 -32.79 0.33 0.04
C TYR A 486 -32.58 0.11 1.53
N THR A 487 -33.00 1.08 2.35
CA THR A 487 -32.89 1.00 3.81
C THR A 487 -33.72 -0.15 4.35
N ARG A 488 -34.94 -0.34 3.83
CA ARG A 488 -35.78 -1.51 4.16
C ARG A 488 -35.10 -2.83 3.84
N ARG A 489 -34.48 -2.96 2.66
CA ARG A 489 -33.72 -4.18 2.33
C ARG A 489 -32.54 -4.44 3.28
N LEU A 490 -31.84 -3.39 3.74
CA LEU A 490 -30.78 -3.54 4.72
C LEU A 490 -31.34 -4.03 6.07
N ILE A 491 -32.45 -3.47 6.52
CA ILE A 491 -33.12 -3.87 7.77
C ILE A 491 -33.66 -5.29 7.67
N ASP A 492 -34.34 -5.64 6.58
CA ASP A 492 -34.90 -6.97 6.34
C ASP A 492 -33.82 -8.06 6.22
N SER A 493 -32.58 -7.67 5.92
CA SER A 493 -31.43 -8.58 5.89
C SER A 493 -30.89 -8.94 7.28
N ILE A 494 -31.32 -8.22 8.33
CA ILE A 494 -30.93 -8.50 9.71
C ILE A 494 -31.62 -9.79 10.15
N PRO A 495 -30.87 -10.83 10.53
CA PRO A 495 -31.48 -12.09 10.97
C PRO A 495 -32.27 -11.88 12.26
N LEU A 496 -33.59 -12.06 12.19
CA LEU A 496 -34.44 -12.12 13.37
C LEU A 496 -34.13 -13.42 14.12
N LEU A 497 -33.53 -13.31 15.31
CA LEU A 497 -33.47 -14.40 16.28
C LEU A 497 -34.89 -14.69 16.76
N THR A 498 -35.66 -15.38 15.94
CA THR A 498 -36.97 -15.88 16.33
C THR A 498 -36.70 -17.02 17.30
N GLU A 499 -37.18 -16.90 18.55
CA GLU A 499 -37.23 -18.03 19.48
C GLU A 499 -38.02 -19.17 18.83
N LYS A 500 -37.33 -20.08 18.14
CA LYS A 500 -37.87 -21.40 17.87
C LYS A 500 -37.96 -22.08 19.23
N LYS A 501 -39.14 -21.98 19.86
CA LYS A 501 -39.60 -22.94 20.88
C LYS A 501 -39.19 -24.32 20.38
N GLN A 502 -38.20 -24.92 21.04
CA GLN A 502 -37.94 -26.35 20.94
C GLN A 502 -39.20 -27.05 21.42
N LYS A 503 -40.13 -27.33 20.50
CA LYS A 503 -41.05 -28.44 20.67
C LYS A 503 -40.17 -29.68 20.59
N ALA A 504 -39.75 -30.15 21.76
CA ALA A 504 -39.25 -31.48 21.95
C ALA A 504 -40.22 -32.44 21.24
N VAL A 505 -39.74 -33.10 20.20
CA VAL A 505 -40.38 -34.28 19.65
C VAL A 505 -40.17 -35.36 20.69
N VAL A 506 -41.04 -35.39 21.69
CA VAL A 506 -41.33 -36.59 22.47
C VAL A 506 -42.51 -37.22 21.76
N GLY A 507 -42.26 -38.32 21.06
CA GLY A 507 -43.27 -38.98 20.24
C GLY A 507 -42.87 -40.40 19.89
N ARG A 508 -42.97 -41.26 20.92
CA ARG A 508 -43.21 -42.73 20.97
C ARG A 508 -42.43 -43.65 20.04
#